data_AF-A0A0V8QJA9-F1
#
_entry.id   AF-A0A0V8QJA9-F1
#
_cell.length_a   1.000
_cell.length_b   1.000
_cell.length_c   1.000
_cell.angle_alpha   90.00
_cell.angle_beta   90.00
_cell.angle_gamma   90.00
#
_symmetry.space_group_name_H-M   'P 1'
#
loop_
_entity.id
_entity.type
_entity.pdbx_description
1 polymer ?
#
loop_
_entity_poly.entity_id
_entity_poly.type
_entity_poly.pdbx_seq_one_letter_code
_entity_poly.pdbx_strand_id
1 'polypeptide(L)'
;MDFEFVRHEPVYDRMIFVLTLDRQKMKERILVGEEQEIRFRLQGDGEADVLCDVTRPLGSLLAEFEHDPDREWNLNGLSPLREALHTNRWSQPALEQKAGDFLAKKYLTGDPVRMFAAFRIWNGYLQARLPREREEACERFMKKMGSLTAVFMGDPVLKFDPDNGKPRLLELSHRIYGMIPAEDTRLDLWYPDSRRDMECVAAYASFYPLITYYLNRLNDWGLCFRKCKICGKVFLARSLRYELCSEKCRKKQSLQNKRDFDERARENNYDLLYKNECQSWRNQINRAKKLPDFPADRLAAMQSAFEAFKKEALKRKQEVKTGKASPKNFMNWLYSQRNVIMELAER
;
A
#
# COMPACT_ATOMS: atom_id res chain seq x y z
N MET A 1 -18.20 -18.91 6.12
CA MET A 1 -19.13 -19.11 7.24
C MET A 1 -19.57 -17.74 7.74
N ASP A 2 -20.85 -17.42 7.65
CA ASP A 2 -21.40 -16.20 8.24
C ASP A 2 -21.56 -16.47 9.75
N PHE A 3 -20.60 -15.97 10.54
CA PHE A 3 -20.63 -16.12 11.99
C PHE A 3 -21.57 -15.07 12.58
N GLU A 4 -22.62 -15.52 13.26
CA GLU A 4 -23.59 -14.64 13.90
C GLU A 4 -23.22 -14.36 15.36
N PHE A 5 -23.20 -13.08 15.73
CA PHE A 5 -22.94 -12.64 17.09
C PHE A 5 -24.22 -12.65 17.93
N VAL A 6 -24.81 -13.84 18.03
CA VAL A 6 -26.01 -14.15 18.83
C VAL A 6 -25.70 -15.28 19.80
N ARG A 7 -26.62 -15.56 20.73
CA ARG A 7 -26.42 -16.65 21.70
C ARG A 7 -26.48 -18.00 20.99
N HIS A 8 -25.39 -18.75 21.09
CA HIS A 8 -25.29 -20.13 20.65
C HIS A 8 -24.40 -20.91 21.64
N GLU A 9 -24.24 -22.21 21.42
CA GLU A 9 -23.28 -23.02 22.18
C GLU A 9 -21.84 -22.55 21.87
N PRO A 10 -20.99 -22.32 22.88
CA PRO A 10 -19.63 -21.88 22.63
C PRO A 10 -18.80 -22.97 21.95
N VAL A 11 -17.86 -22.55 21.13
CA VAL A 11 -16.83 -23.43 20.58
C VAL A 11 -15.83 -23.72 21.70
N TYR A 12 -15.66 -25.01 22.02
CA TYR A 12 -14.73 -25.46 23.04
C TYR A 12 -13.32 -25.68 22.50
N ASP A 13 -13.23 -26.03 21.22
CA ASP A 13 -11.97 -26.24 20.53
C ASP A 13 -11.14 -24.97 20.43
N ARG A 14 -9.82 -25.16 20.43
CA ARG A 14 -8.86 -24.06 20.47
C ARG A 14 -8.75 -23.42 19.10
N MET A 15 -9.45 -22.31 18.92
CA MET A 15 -9.33 -21.46 17.73
C MET A 15 -8.03 -20.63 17.79
N ILE A 16 -7.15 -20.86 16.83
CA ILE A 16 -5.81 -20.25 16.77
C ILE A 16 -5.63 -19.38 15.52
N PHE A 17 -4.63 -18.50 15.58
CA PHE A 17 -4.22 -17.67 14.46
C PHE A 17 -2.86 -18.16 13.95
N VAL A 18 -2.81 -18.65 12.72
CA VAL A 18 -1.61 -19.20 12.09
C VAL A 18 -1.09 -18.27 11.00
N LEU A 19 0.21 -17.99 11.03
CA LEU A 19 0.92 -17.17 10.06
C LEU A 19 2.01 -17.98 9.36
N THR A 20 2.04 -17.90 8.04
CA THR A 20 3.12 -18.43 7.19
C THR A 20 3.71 -17.30 6.37
N LEU A 21 5.05 -17.24 6.31
CA LEU A 21 5.78 -16.19 5.61
C LEU A 21 6.62 -16.79 4.48
N ASP A 22 6.37 -16.36 3.25
CA ASP A 22 7.11 -16.80 2.07
C ASP A 22 7.92 -15.63 1.48
N ARG A 23 9.22 -15.61 1.81
CA ARG A 23 10.18 -14.62 1.28
C ARG A 23 10.36 -14.71 -0.23
N GLN A 24 10.33 -15.92 -0.80
CA GLN A 24 10.59 -16.11 -2.23
C GLN A 24 9.45 -15.50 -3.06
N LYS A 25 8.20 -15.85 -2.71
CA LYS A 25 6.99 -15.34 -3.37
C LYS A 25 6.59 -13.94 -2.90
N MET A 26 7.20 -13.42 -1.83
CA MET A 26 6.82 -12.16 -1.18
C MET A 26 5.34 -12.18 -0.77
N LYS A 27 4.93 -13.28 -0.14
CA LYS A 27 3.56 -13.50 0.35
C LYS A 27 3.57 -13.86 1.82
N GLU A 28 2.51 -13.47 2.50
CA GLU A 28 2.11 -14.03 3.78
C GLU A 28 0.78 -14.77 3.59
N ARG A 29 0.61 -15.88 4.28
CA ARG A 29 -0.65 -16.61 4.37
C ARG A 29 -1.09 -16.65 5.82
N ILE A 30 -2.35 -16.35 6.07
CA ILE A 30 -2.94 -16.36 7.41
C ILE A 30 -4.09 -17.36 7.39
N LEU A 31 -4.12 -18.25 8.37
CA LEU A 31 -5.24 -19.12 8.65
C LEU A 31 -5.78 -18.87 10.05
N VAL A 32 -7.10 -18.90 10.19
CA VAL A 32 -7.81 -18.82 11.47
C VAL A 32 -8.82 -19.95 11.51
N GLY A 33 -8.86 -20.70 12.60
CA GLY A 33 -9.64 -21.93 12.68
C GLY A 33 -9.18 -22.80 13.84
N GLU A 34 -9.79 -23.98 13.95
CA GLU A 34 -9.36 -25.01 14.88
C GLU A 34 -8.02 -25.57 14.44
N GLU A 35 -7.19 -25.98 15.40
CA GLU A 35 -5.85 -26.48 15.12
C GLU A 35 -5.85 -27.65 14.11
N GLN A 36 -6.77 -28.59 14.26
CA GLN A 36 -6.86 -29.77 13.39
C GLN A 36 -7.25 -29.39 11.95
N GLU A 37 -8.28 -28.56 11.78
CA GLU A 37 -8.73 -28.08 10.47
C GLU A 37 -7.65 -27.26 9.76
N ILE A 38 -6.92 -26.42 10.50
CA ILE A 38 -5.78 -25.69 9.93
C ILE A 38 -4.70 -26.65 9.44
N ARG A 39 -4.41 -27.72 10.20
CA ARG A 39 -3.41 -28.72 9.78
C ARG A 39 -3.85 -29.43 8.50
N PHE A 40 -5.10 -29.87 8.40
CA PHE A 40 -5.64 -30.46 7.16
C PHE A 40 -5.55 -29.47 5.99
N ARG A 41 -5.94 -28.22 6.21
CA ARG A 41 -5.84 -27.16 5.19
C ARG A 41 -4.40 -26.91 4.73
N LEU A 42 -3.43 -26.94 5.63
CA LEU A 42 -2.02 -26.79 5.30
C LEU A 42 -1.45 -28.01 4.55
N GLN A 43 -1.99 -29.20 4.78
CA GLN A 43 -1.65 -30.43 4.06
C GLN A 43 -2.29 -30.54 2.68
N GLY A 44 -3.19 -29.62 2.33
CA GLY A 44 -3.80 -29.51 1.01
C GLY A 44 -5.27 -29.91 0.95
N ASP A 45 -5.91 -30.16 2.09
CA ASP A 45 -7.35 -30.37 2.13
C ASP A 45 -8.11 -29.06 1.90
N GLY A 46 -8.76 -28.94 0.75
CA GLY A 46 -9.55 -27.78 0.37
C GLY A 46 -10.87 -27.67 1.14
N GLU A 47 -11.37 -28.78 1.68
CA GLU A 47 -12.70 -28.85 2.32
C GLU A 47 -12.63 -28.59 3.84
N ALA A 48 -11.43 -28.59 4.43
CA ALA A 48 -11.22 -28.31 5.85
C ALA A 48 -11.91 -27.01 6.29
N ASP A 49 -12.63 -27.00 7.40
CA ASP A 49 -13.46 -25.86 7.80
C ASP A 49 -12.66 -24.85 8.62
N VAL A 50 -12.14 -23.82 7.94
CA VAL A 50 -11.38 -22.73 8.55
C VAL A 50 -12.16 -21.42 8.47
N LEU A 51 -12.16 -20.68 9.58
CA LEU A 51 -12.78 -19.37 9.70
C LEU A 51 -12.23 -18.37 8.67
N CYS A 52 -10.91 -18.43 8.42
CA CYS A 52 -10.23 -17.55 7.48
C CYS A 52 -9.04 -18.27 6.85
N ASP A 53 -8.85 -18.11 5.54
CA ASP A 53 -7.65 -18.52 4.81
C ASP A 53 -7.36 -17.50 3.72
N VAL A 54 -6.34 -16.68 3.95
CA VAL A 54 -6.02 -15.56 3.06
C VAL A 54 -4.54 -15.52 2.74
N THR A 55 -4.23 -15.31 1.46
CA THR A 55 -2.87 -15.05 1.01
C THR A 55 -2.75 -13.62 0.51
N ARG A 56 -1.87 -12.83 1.13
CA ARG A 56 -1.69 -11.40 0.86
C ARG A 56 -0.20 -11.05 0.66
N PRO A 57 0.14 -9.87 0.13
CA PRO A 57 1.54 -9.45 0.02
C PRO A 57 2.24 -9.49 1.38
N LEU A 58 3.50 -9.93 1.40
CA LEU A 58 4.31 -9.93 2.61
C LEU A 58 4.41 -8.50 3.19
N GLY A 59 4.19 -8.36 4.49
CA GLY A 59 4.23 -7.13 5.27
C GLY A 59 2.86 -6.49 5.45
N SER A 60 1.80 -7.04 4.83
CA SER A 60 0.45 -6.51 4.91
C SER A 60 -0.10 -6.59 6.33
N LEU A 61 0.09 -7.71 7.04
CA LEU A 61 -0.38 -7.89 8.41
C LEU A 61 0.14 -6.79 9.34
N LEU A 62 1.42 -6.43 9.21
CA LEU A 62 2.04 -5.39 10.02
C LEU A 62 1.59 -3.98 9.60
N ALA A 63 1.51 -3.73 8.28
CA ALA A 63 1.17 -2.41 7.75
C ALA A 63 -0.31 -2.04 7.93
N GLU A 64 -1.19 -3.05 7.99
CA GLU A 64 -2.64 -2.90 8.08
C GLU A 64 -3.16 -3.41 9.43
N PHE A 65 -2.27 -3.65 10.40
CA PHE A 65 -2.63 -4.16 11.72
C PHE A 65 -3.62 -3.24 12.42
N GLU A 66 -4.56 -3.82 13.17
CA GLU A 66 -5.58 -3.05 13.88
C GLU A 66 -4.96 -2.10 14.90
N HIS A 67 -5.38 -0.83 14.83
CA HIS A 67 -5.01 0.21 15.77
C HIS A 67 -6.28 0.91 16.24
N ASP A 68 -6.48 0.91 17.56
CA ASP A 68 -7.68 1.38 18.25
C ASP A 68 -7.31 2.34 19.38
N PRO A 69 -6.84 3.56 19.06
CA PRO A 69 -6.47 4.54 20.08
C PRO A 69 -7.68 5.00 20.91
N ASP A 70 -8.87 4.97 20.32
CA ASP A 70 -10.13 5.37 20.95
C ASP A 70 -10.75 4.26 21.81
N ARG A 71 -10.11 3.08 21.87
CA ARG A 71 -10.51 1.93 22.68
C ARG A 71 -11.91 1.41 22.37
N GLU A 72 -12.36 1.53 21.12
CA GLU A 72 -13.66 1.03 20.67
C GLU A 72 -13.86 -0.47 20.98
N TRP A 73 -12.80 -1.28 20.86
CA TRP A 73 -12.87 -2.72 21.19
C TRP A 73 -13.23 -2.95 22.66
N ASN A 74 -12.70 -2.11 23.56
CA ASN A 74 -13.03 -2.18 24.97
C ASN A 74 -14.41 -1.60 25.26
N LEU A 75 -14.70 -0.40 24.74
CA LEU A 75 -15.92 0.35 25.04
C LEU A 75 -17.19 -0.30 24.46
N ASN A 76 -17.09 -0.82 23.23
CA ASN A 76 -18.24 -1.36 22.50
C ASN A 76 -18.22 -2.89 22.42
N GLY A 77 -17.05 -3.54 22.49
CA GLY A 77 -16.95 -5.00 22.47
C GLY A 77 -16.97 -5.61 23.88
N LEU A 78 -15.98 -5.29 24.72
CA LEU A 78 -15.77 -5.98 26.00
C LEU A 78 -16.66 -5.48 27.14
N SER A 79 -16.75 -4.16 27.31
CA SER A 79 -17.47 -3.55 28.43
C SER A 79 -18.95 -3.94 28.48
N PRO A 80 -19.72 -3.91 27.36
CA PRO A 80 -21.12 -4.32 27.41
C PRO A 80 -21.28 -5.81 27.73
N LEU A 81 -20.37 -6.67 27.28
CA LEU A 81 -20.39 -8.10 27.60
C LEU A 81 -20.04 -8.38 29.06
N ARG A 82 -19.08 -7.63 29.63
CA ARG A 82 -18.82 -7.65 31.07
C ARG A 82 -20.07 -7.27 31.85
N GLU A 83 -20.71 -6.17 31.49
CA GLU A 83 -21.94 -5.71 32.14
C GLU A 83 -23.08 -6.73 31.99
N ALA A 84 -23.19 -7.38 30.83
CA ALA A 84 -24.18 -8.45 30.61
C ALA A 84 -23.99 -9.64 31.57
N LEU A 85 -22.76 -9.98 31.97
CA LEU A 85 -22.49 -11.05 32.93
C LEU A 85 -22.97 -10.72 34.35
N HIS A 86 -23.03 -9.44 34.71
CA HIS A 86 -23.42 -8.96 36.04
C HIS A 86 -24.86 -8.45 36.13
N THR A 87 -25.57 -8.34 35.01
CA THR A 87 -26.93 -7.77 34.96
C THR A 87 -28.03 -8.82 34.82
N ASN A 88 -29.25 -8.37 35.12
CA ASN A 88 -30.47 -9.16 35.12
C ASN A 88 -30.83 -9.61 33.69
N ARG A 89 -31.57 -10.73 33.57
CA ARG A 89 -31.97 -11.31 32.27
C ARG A 89 -32.64 -10.33 31.30
N TRP A 90 -33.32 -9.30 31.81
CA TRP A 90 -34.08 -8.34 31.01
C TRP A 90 -33.22 -7.27 30.34
N SER A 91 -32.08 -6.89 30.92
CA SER A 91 -31.17 -5.88 30.34
C SER A 91 -30.05 -6.49 29.50
N GLN A 92 -29.75 -7.79 29.69
CA GLN A 92 -28.73 -8.51 28.92
C GLN A 92 -28.88 -8.42 27.39
N PRO A 93 -30.08 -8.59 26.79
CA PRO A 93 -30.21 -8.61 25.33
C PRO A 93 -29.75 -7.31 24.66
N ALA A 94 -30.02 -6.16 25.28
CA ALA A 94 -29.60 -4.87 24.75
C ALA A 94 -28.08 -4.68 24.79
N LEU A 95 -27.43 -5.15 25.87
CA LEU A 95 -25.97 -5.11 26.01
C LEU A 95 -25.27 -6.06 25.05
N GLU A 96 -25.81 -7.28 24.91
CA GLU A 96 -25.34 -8.27 23.95
C GLU A 96 -25.51 -7.79 22.51
N GLN A 97 -26.64 -7.18 22.17
CA GLN A 97 -26.87 -6.60 20.85
C GLN A 97 -25.86 -5.49 20.54
N LYS A 98 -25.65 -4.57 21.48
CA LYS A 98 -24.65 -3.49 21.33
C LYS A 98 -23.26 -4.05 21.03
N ALA A 99 -22.82 -5.07 21.78
CA ALA A 99 -21.53 -5.71 21.52
C ALA A 99 -21.52 -6.52 20.23
N GLY A 100 -22.58 -7.30 19.98
CA GLY A 100 -22.73 -8.13 18.79
C GLY A 100 -22.68 -7.31 17.51
N ASP A 101 -23.39 -6.18 17.44
CA ASP A 101 -23.39 -5.28 16.29
C ASP A 101 -21.99 -4.72 16.01
N PHE A 102 -21.27 -4.32 17.06
CA PHE A 102 -19.89 -3.84 16.93
C PHE A 102 -18.94 -4.94 16.42
N LEU A 103 -19.01 -6.14 17.03
CA LEU A 103 -18.15 -7.26 16.66
C LEU A 103 -18.46 -7.78 15.25
N ALA A 104 -19.74 -7.83 14.87
CA ALA A 104 -20.18 -8.16 13.51
C ALA A 104 -19.61 -7.17 12.50
N LYS A 105 -19.69 -5.87 12.78
CA LYS A 105 -19.11 -4.84 11.91
C LYS A 105 -17.60 -5.03 11.73
N LYS A 106 -16.86 -5.36 12.78
CA LYS A 106 -15.41 -5.64 12.70
C LYS A 106 -15.13 -6.94 11.93
N TYR A 107 -15.90 -7.98 12.18
CA TYR A 107 -15.79 -9.29 11.53
C TYR A 107 -16.02 -9.19 10.01
N LEU A 108 -17.06 -8.47 9.58
CA LEU A 108 -17.43 -8.28 8.17
C LEU A 108 -16.40 -7.49 7.35
N THR A 109 -15.40 -6.88 7.98
CA THR A 109 -14.27 -6.28 7.24
C THR A 109 -13.41 -7.30 6.51
N GLY A 110 -13.50 -8.59 6.90
CA GLY A 110 -12.70 -9.67 6.31
C GLY A 110 -11.21 -9.63 6.69
N ASP A 111 -10.81 -8.74 7.60
CA ASP A 111 -9.45 -8.75 8.12
C ASP A 111 -9.28 -9.87 9.18
N PRO A 112 -8.28 -10.77 9.04
CA PRO A 112 -8.08 -11.90 9.95
C PRO A 112 -7.87 -11.51 11.40
N VAL A 113 -7.20 -10.38 11.68
CA VAL A 113 -6.95 -9.93 13.07
C VAL A 113 -8.29 -9.54 13.69
N ARG A 114 -9.09 -8.77 12.97
CA ARG A 114 -10.43 -8.36 13.41
C ARG A 114 -11.40 -9.53 13.53
N MET A 115 -11.42 -10.42 12.54
CA MET A 115 -12.25 -11.63 12.56
C MET A 115 -11.92 -12.51 13.77
N PHE A 116 -10.63 -12.79 13.98
CA PHE A 116 -10.17 -13.60 15.11
C PHE A 116 -10.49 -12.95 16.45
N ALA A 117 -10.19 -11.67 16.61
CA ALA A 117 -10.48 -10.95 17.85
C ALA A 117 -11.98 -10.91 18.14
N ALA A 118 -12.81 -10.59 17.13
CA ALA A 118 -14.26 -10.55 17.28
C ALA A 118 -14.83 -11.90 17.71
N PHE A 119 -14.45 -12.97 16.99
CA PHE A 119 -14.84 -14.34 17.35
C PHE A 119 -14.41 -14.69 18.77
N ARG A 120 -13.15 -14.44 19.14
CA ARG A 120 -12.60 -14.78 20.46
C ARG A 120 -13.29 -14.05 21.60
N ILE A 121 -13.63 -12.78 21.41
CA ILE A 121 -14.38 -11.99 22.38
C ILE A 121 -15.77 -12.59 22.60
N TRP A 122 -16.51 -12.84 21.52
CA TRP A 122 -17.87 -13.39 21.63
C TRP A 122 -17.87 -14.80 22.23
N ASN A 123 -17.01 -15.69 21.72
CA ASN A 123 -16.91 -17.04 22.23
C ASN A 123 -16.46 -17.08 23.70
N GLY A 124 -15.50 -16.22 24.08
CA GLY A 124 -15.07 -16.07 25.46
C GLY A 124 -16.19 -15.61 26.40
N TYR A 125 -17.06 -14.70 25.93
CA TYR A 125 -18.26 -14.30 26.65
C TYR A 125 -19.23 -15.47 26.83
N LEU A 126 -19.53 -16.22 25.76
CA LEU A 126 -20.41 -17.39 25.84
C LEU A 126 -19.89 -18.43 26.84
N GLN A 127 -18.59 -18.70 26.82
CA GLN A 127 -17.95 -19.59 27.80
C GLN A 127 -18.06 -19.05 29.24
N ALA A 128 -17.93 -17.74 29.45
CA ALA A 128 -18.05 -17.13 30.78
C ALA A 128 -19.47 -17.17 31.37
N ARG A 129 -20.50 -17.44 30.53
CA ARG A 129 -21.89 -17.58 30.99
C ARG A 129 -22.22 -18.96 31.56
N LEU A 130 -21.43 -19.98 31.22
CA LEU A 130 -21.71 -21.37 31.61
C LEU A 130 -21.48 -21.65 33.10
N PRO A 131 -20.38 -21.18 33.73
CA PRO A 131 -20.12 -21.47 35.14
C PRO A 131 -21.17 -20.84 36.06
N ARG A 132 -21.43 -21.51 37.19
CA ARG A 132 -22.25 -20.94 38.27
C ARG A 132 -21.57 -19.72 38.91
N GLU A 133 -20.26 -19.79 39.08
CA GLU A 133 -19.41 -18.72 39.62
C GLU A 133 -19.11 -17.68 38.52
N ARG A 134 -20.11 -16.84 38.24
CA ARG A 134 -20.06 -15.87 37.14
C ARG A 134 -19.02 -14.78 37.32
N GLU A 135 -18.75 -14.36 38.55
CA GLU A 135 -17.78 -13.31 38.85
C GLU A 135 -16.36 -13.76 38.49
N GLU A 136 -15.95 -14.95 38.95
CA GLU A 136 -14.64 -15.50 38.62
C GLU A 136 -14.51 -15.82 37.12
N ALA A 137 -15.58 -16.33 36.50
CA ALA A 137 -15.63 -16.57 35.05
C ALA A 137 -15.47 -15.26 34.25
N CYS A 138 -16.13 -14.19 34.70
CA CYS A 138 -16.03 -12.85 34.13
C CYS A 138 -14.60 -12.30 34.25
N GLU A 139 -13.98 -12.38 35.43
CA GLU A 139 -12.60 -11.91 35.63
C GLU A 139 -11.61 -12.66 34.74
N ARG A 140 -11.74 -13.99 34.60
CA ARG A 140 -10.92 -14.76 33.66
C ARG A 140 -11.13 -14.36 32.21
N PHE A 141 -12.38 -14.11 31.80
CA PHE A 141 -12.73 -13.62 30.47
C PHE A 141 -12.09 -12.26 30.19
N MET A 142 -12.28 -11.31 31.11
CA MET A 142 -11.75 -9.95 30.98
C MET A 142 -10.23 -9.93 30.95
N LYS A 143 -9.56 -10.76 31.77
CA LYS A 143 -8.10 -10.91 31.73
C LYS A 143 -7.63 -11.41 30.36
N LYS A 144 -8.20 -12.52 29.86
CA LYS A 144 -7.79 -13.13 28.58
C LYS A 144 -8.04 -12.20 27.39
N MET A 145 -9.22 -11.59 27.31
CA MET A 145 -9.56 -10.71 26.18
C MET A 145 -8.90 -9.33 26.30
N GLY A 146 -8.63 -8.87 27.53
CA GLY A 146 -7.81 -7.70 27.78
C GLY A 146 -6.41 -7.86 27.20
N SER A 147 -5.72 -8.98 27.48
CA SER A 147 -4.40 -9.28 26.88
C SER A 147 -4.45 -9.36 25.36
N LEU A 148 -5.49 -9.98 24.78
CA LEU A 148 -5.63 -10.11 23.32
C LEU A 148 -5.80 -8.75 22.64
N THR A 149 -6.61 -7.86 23.22
CA THR A 149 -6.97 -6.55 22.63
C THR A 149 -6.00 -5.43 23.00
N ALA A 150 -5.15 -5.62 24.01
CA ALA A 150 -4.17 -4.62 24.47
C ALA A 150 -3.25 -4.12 23.35
N VAL A 151 -2.90 -4.99 22.40
CA VAL A 151 -2.04 -4.65 21.26
C VAL A 151 -2.64 -3.58 20.34
N PHE A 152 -3.98 -3.47 20.28
CA PHE A 152 -4.66 -2.49 19.41
C PHE A 152 -4.57 -1.07 19.98
N MET A 153 -4.63 -0.92 21.30
CA MET A 153 -4.67 0.37 21.99
C MET A 153 -3.30 1.05 22.10
N GLY A 154 -2.22 0.27 22.04
CA GLY A 154 -0.86 0.80 22.10
C GLY A 154 -0.44 1.47 20.79
N ASP A 155 0.80 1.95 20.75
CA ASP A 155 1.42 2.48 19.53
C ASP A 155 1.25 1.55 18.32
N PRO A 156 1.23 2.07 17.07
CA PRO A 156 1.25 1.22 15.89
C PRO A 156 2.36 0.17 15.95
N VAL A 157 2.02 -1.09 15.63
CA VAL A 157 2.97 -2.22 15.71
C VAL A 157 4.07 -2.11 14.65
N LEU A 158 3.76 -1.47 13.52
CA LEU A 158 4.74 -1.14 12.49
C LEU A 158 5.23 0.29 12.67
N LYS A 159 6.47 0.42 13.13
CA LYS A 159 7.28 1.64 12.99
C LYS A 159 8.52 1.29 12.17
N PHE A 160 8.89 2.13 11.22
CA PHE A 160 10.09 1.91 10.41
C PHE A 160 10.81 3.23 10.15
N ASP A 161 12.11 3.14 9.96
CA ASP A 161 12.96 4.29 9.64
C ASP A 161 12.66 4.77 8.21
N PRO A 162 12.38 6.07 7.99
CA PRO A 162 12.02 6.57 6.67
C PRO A 162 13.18 6.54 5.66
N ASP A 163 14.42 6.62 6.13
CA ASP A 163 15.62 6.73 5.30
C ASP A 163 16.08 5.34 4.83
N ASN A 164 16.15 4.38 5.75
CA ASN A 164 16.62 3.02 5.45
C ASN A 164 15.49 1.96 5.39
N GLY A 165 14.26 2.33 5.68
CA GLY A 165 13.08 1.47 5.59
C GLY A 165 13.05 0.29 6.57
N LYS A 166 14.03 0.17 7.49
CA LYS A 166 14.09 -0.97 8.40
C LYS A 166 12.98 -0.89 9.44
N PRO A 167 12.26 -2.00 9.69
CA PRO A 167 11.29 -2.06 10.77
C PRO A 167 12.01 -1.96 12.12
N ARG A 168 11.44 -1.18 13.03
CA ARG A 168 11.88 -1.16 14.43
C ARG A 168 11.40 -2.43 15.12
N LEU A 169 12.21 -2.92 16.06
CA LEU A 169 11.82 -4.03 16.92
C LEU A 169 10.62 -3.64 17.79
N LEU A 170 9.83 -4.65 18.16
CA LEU A 170 8.68 -4.46 19.04
C LEU A 170 9.15 -4.49 20.50
N GLU A 171 9.16 -3.33 21.15
CA GLU A 171 9.49 -3.23 22.57
C GLU A 171 8.24 -3.55 23.42
N LEU A 172 8.20 -4.76 23.99
CA LEU A 172 7.08 -5.22 24.82
C LEU A 172 7.01 -4.49 26.16
N SER A 173 8.14 -4.07 26.72
CA SER A 173 8.22 -3.34 28.01
C SER A 173 7.46 -2.01 28.00
N HIS A 174 7.35 -1.36 26.84
CA HIS A 174 6.57 -0.13 26.68
C HIS A 174 5.07 -0.37 26.53
N ARG A 175 4.66 -1.63 26.36
CA ARG A 175 3.27 -2.01 26.05
C ARG A 175 2.61 -2.80 27.16
N ILE A 176 3.39 -3.58 27.90
CA ILE A 176 2.95 -4.38 29.03
C ILE A 176 3.67 -3.86 30.27
N TYR A 177 2.93 -3.23 31.17
CA TYR A 177 3.47 -2.75 32.44
C TYR A 177 3.58 -3.89 33.44
N GLY A 178 4.77 -4.09 34.02
CA GLY A 178 5.03 -5.19 34.95
C GLY A 178 5.55 -6.47 34.27
N MET A 179 5.39 -7.61 34.92
CA MET A 179 5.85 -8.90 34.38
C MET A 179 4.94 -9.35 33.23
N ILE A 180 5.56 -9.64 32.08
CA ILE A 180 4.85 -10.12 30.90
C ILE A 180 4.37 -11.55 31.19
N PRO A 181 3.06 -11.85 31.10
CA PRO A 181 2.56 -13.21 31.26
C PRO A 181 3.22 -14.18 30.28
N ALA A 182 3.57 -15.38 30.74
CA ALA A 182 4.22 -16.39 29.87
C ALA A 182 3.35 -16.73 28.64
N GLU A 183 2.03 -16.75 28.82
CA GLU A 183 1.06 -16.96 27.74
C GLU A 183 1.12 -15.86 26.65
N ASP A 184 1.40 -14.62 27.03
CA ASP A 184 1.51 -13.47 26.12
C ASP A 184 2.85 -13.40 25.37
N THR A 185 3.78 -14.32 25.68
CA THR A 185 5.06 -14.49 24.95
C THR A 185 5.15 -15.82 24.22
N ARG A 186 4.13 -16.68 24.34
CA ARG A 186 4.14 -18.01 23.74
C ARG A 186 3.79 -17.95 22.25
N LEU A 187 4.64 -18.58 21.45
CA LEU A 187 4.41 -18.83 20.02
C LEU A 187 4.68 -20.32 19.75
N ASP A 188 3.74 -21.01 19.12
CA ASP A 188 3.94 -22.41 18.76
C ASP A 188 4.49 -22.46 17.31
N LEU A 189 5.65 -23.08 17.09
CA LEU A 189 6.29 -23.22 15.78
C LEU A 189 5.97 -24.58 15.15
N TRP A 190 5.46 -24.58 13.93
CA TRP A 190 4.95 -25.76 13.24
C TRP A 190 5.64 -25.97 11.88
N TYR A 191 5.75 -27.24 11.50
CA TYR A 191 6.22 -27.70 10.18
C TYR A 191 5.16 -28.62 9.57
N PRO A 192 4.17 -28.07 8.84
CA PRO A 192 2.98 -28.80 8.43
C PRO A 192 3.23 -29.82 7.31
N ASP A 193 4.31 -29.65 6.53
CA ASP A 193 4.70 -30.59 5.47
C ASP A 193 6.17 -30.94 5.62
N SER A 194 6.47 -32.20 5.95
CA SER A 194 7.86 -32.71 6.05
C SER A 194 8.68 -32.57 4.76
N ARG A 195 8.03 -32.34 3.60
CA ARG A 195 8.68 -32.18 2.30
C ARG A 195 8.94 -30.73 1.91
N ARG A 196 8.29 -29.77 2.58
CA ARG A 196 8.46 -28.34 2.35
C ARG A 196 9.04 -27.74 3.62
N ASP A 197 10.22 -27.15 3.54
CA ASP A 197 10.84 -26.36 4.64
C ASP A 197 10.10 -25.04 4.90
N MET A 198 8.77 -25.08 4.97
CA MET A 198 7.90 -23.94 5.19
C MET A 198 7.44 -23.95 6.64
N GLU A 199 8.11 -23.16 7.46
CA GLU A 199 7.70 -22.90 8.83
C GLU A 199 6.38 -22.09 8.87
N CYS A 200 5.50 -22.45 9.79
CA CYS A 200 4.38 -21.60 10.20
C CYS A 200 4.35 -21.45 11.71
N VAL A 201 3.77 -20.35 12.17
CA VAL A 201 3.68 -20.03 13.61
C VAL A 201 2.24 -19.83 14.01
N ALA A 202 1.88 -20.30 15.20
CA ALA A 202 0.55 -20.19 15.76
C ALA A 202 0.55 -19.33 17.03
N ALA A 203 -0.40 -18.42 17.12
CA ALA A 203 -0.67 -17.59 18.29
C ALA A 203 -2.11 -17.78 18.78
N TYR A 204 -2.31 -17.59 20.08
CA TYR A 204 -3.60 -17.79 20.74
C TYR A 204 -3.92 -16.74 21.80
N ALA A 205 -3.03 -16.51 22.77
CA ALA A 205 -3.33 -15.62 23.90
C ALA A 205 -3.19 -14.14 23.49
N SER A 206 -2.12 -13.82 22.77
CA SER A 206 -1.82 -12.47 22.29
C SER A 206 -1.19 -12.50 20.89
N PHE A 207 -1.25 -11.37 20.20
CA PHE A 207 -0.57 -11.16 18.92
C PHE A 207 0.90 -10.73 19.06
N TYR A 208 1.33 -10.29 20.24
CA TYR A 208 2.71 -9.83 20.47
C TYR A 208 3.79 -10.79 19.97
N PRO A 209 3.79 -12.09 20.32
CA PRO A 209 4.87 -12.98 19.93
C PRO A 209 4.89 -13.24 18.41
N LEU A 210 3.71 -13.22 17.78
CA LEU A 210 3.58 -13.35 16.32
C LEU A 210 4.10 -12.11 15.59
N ILE A 211 3.80 -10.91 16.08
CA ILE A 211 4.34 -9.65 15.54
C ILE A 211 5.85 -9.60 15.71
N THR A 212 6.36 -9.96 16.89
CA THR A 212 7.81 -10.02 17.17
C THR A 212 8.51 -10.99 16.23
N TYR A 213 7.98 -12.21 16.09
CA TYR A 213 8.49 -13.19 15.12
C TYR A 213 8.53 -12.61 13.71
N TYR A 214 7.46 -11.95 13.28
CA TYR A 214 7.39 -11.38 11.95
C TYR A 214 8.46 -10.29 11.74
N LEU A 215 8.54 -9.32 12.65
CA LEU A 215 9.54 -8.24 12.55
C LEU A 215 10.97 -8.79 12.53
N ASN A 216 11.27 -9.82 13.32
CA ASN A 216 12.58 -10.48 13.33
C ASN A 216 12.87 -11.14 11.98
N ARG A 217 11.93 -11.91 11.42
CA ARG A 217 12.10 -12.53 10.08
C ARG A 217 12.34 -11.50 8.99
N LEU A 218 11.63 -10.36 9.02
CA LEU A 218 11.85 -9.28 8.06
C LEU A 218 13.26 -8.67 8.18
N ASN A 219 13.74 -8.49 9.41
CA ASN A 219 15.09 -8.02 9.69
C ASN A 219 16.15 -9.02 9.21
N ASP A 220 15.99 -10.31 9.50
CA ASP A 220 16.88 -11.38 9.04
C ASP A 220 16.98 -11.43 7.51
N TRP A 221 15.86 -11.17 6.82
CA TRP A 221 15.81 -11.17 5.37
C TRP A 221 16.30 -9.88 4.72
N GLY A 222 16.58 -8.84 5.51
CA GLY A 222 17.01 -7.53 5.04
C GLY A 222 15.96 -6.80 4.20
N LEU A 223 14.67 -7.07 4.44
CA LEU A 223 13.57 -6.42 3.73
C LEU A 223 13.25 -5.07 4.37
N CYS A 224 12.75 -4.12 3.56
CA CYS A 224 12.50 -2.76 4.00
C CYS A 224 11.07 -2.30 3.66
N PHE A 225 10.42 -1.59 4.57
CA PHE A 225 9.15 -0.93 4.31
C PHE A 225 9.35 0.41 3.58
N ARG A 226 8.42 0.72 2.68
CA ARG A 226 8.42 1.95 1.88
C ARG A 226 7.00 2.49 1.75
N LYS A 227 6.86 3.80 1.58
CA LYS A 227 5.60 4.44 1.17
C LYS A 227 5.57 4.55 -0.35
N CYS A 228 4.49 4.07 -0.96
CA CYS A 228 4.31 4.16 -2.40
C CYS A 228 4.17 5.61 -2.85
N LYS A 229 4.96 6.05 -3.84
CA LYS A 229 4.89 7.43 -4.37
C LYS A 229 3.53 7.80 -5.00
N ILE A 230 2.74 6.81 -5.42
CA ILE A 230 1.50 7.02 -6.19
C ILE A 230 0.25 6.93 -5.33
N CYS A 231 0.18 5.97 -4.42
CA CYS A 231 -1.00 5.76 -3.57
C CYS A 231 -0.75 6.02 -2.08
N GLY A 232 0.48 6.34 -1.67
CA GLY A 232 0.85 6.57 -0.27
C GLY A 232 0.91 5.31 0.60
N LYS A 233 0.36 4.18 0.13
CA LYS A 233 0.30 2.92 0.90
C LYS A 233 1.70 2.43 1.29
N VAL A 234 1.84 2.01 2.55
CA VAL A 234 3.04 1.33 3.05
C VAL A 234 3.10 -0.08 2.47
N PHE A 235 4.25 -0.48 1.93
CA PHE A 235 4.47 -1.80 1.38
C PHE A 235 5.89 -2.29 1.69
N LEU A 236 6.07 -3.60 1.69
CA LEU A 236 7.37 -4.22 1.88
C LEU A 236 8.11 -4.37 0.54
N ALA A 237 9.39 -4.00 0.53
CA ALA A 237 10.26 -4.02 -0.63
C ALA A 237 11.52 -4.86 -0.37
N ARG A 238 12.08 -5.40 -1.47
CA ARG A 238 13.36 -6.12 -1.43
C ARG A 238 14.57 -5.21 -1.25
N SER A 239 14.43 -3.92 -1.59
CA SER A 239 15.48 -2.92 -1.44
C SER A 239 14.90 -1.50 -1.51
N LEU A 240 15.70 -0.50 -1.14
CA LEU A 240 15.33 0.91 -1.16
C LEU A 240 15.05 1.48 -2.56
N ARG A 241 15.47 0.76 -3.62
CA ARG A 241 15.27 1.17 -5.02
C ARG A 241 13.81 1.05 -5.45
N TYR A 242 12.99 0.29 -4.73
CA TYR A 242 11.57 0.15 -5.04
C TYR A 242 10.79 1.31 -4.43
N GLU A 243 10.04 2.01 -5.27
CA GLU A 243 9.25 3.19 -4.89
C GLU A 243 7.74 2.99 -5.06
N LEU A 244 7.34 1.89 -5.71
CA LEU A 244 5.96 1.60 -6.09
C LEU A 244 5.54 0.25 -5.54
N CYS A 245 4.34 0.19 -4.96
CA CYS A 245 3.85 -1.02 -4.29
C CYS A 245 3.29 -2.08 -5.24
N SER A 246 2.95 -1.71 -6.48
CA SER A 246 2.21 -2.59 -7.39
C SER A 246 2.36 -2.19 -8.85
N GLU A 247 2.07 -3.13 -9.73
CA GLU A 247 2.03 -2.90 -11.18
C GLU A 247 0.96 -1.87 -11.57
N LYS A 248 -0.16 -1.81 -10.84
CA LYS A 248 -1.18 -0.77 -11.02
C LYS A 248 -0.60 0.63 -10.79
N CYS A 249 0.19 0.81 -9.73
CA CYS A 249 0.86 2.08 -9.46
C CYS A 249 1.96 2.38 -10.49
N ARG A 250 2.69 1.37 -10.97
CA ARG A 250 3.69 1.50 -12.04
C ARG A 250 3.06 2.01 -13.34
N LYS A 251 1.94 1.42 -13.76
CA LYS A 251 1.19 1.85 -14.93
C LYS A 251 0.66 3.28 -14.79
N LYS A 252 0.13 3.64 -13.61
CA LYS A 252 -0.34 5.01 -13.34
C LYS A 252 0.80 6.04 -13.42
N GLN A 253 1.97 5.74 -12.87
CA GLN A 253 3.15 6.61 -12.98
C GLN A 253 3.63 6.74 -14.43
N SER A 254 3.73 5.62 -15.16
CA SER A 254 4.14 5.62 -16.57
C SER A 254 3.20 6.46 -17.44
N LEU A 255 1.89 6.35 -17.22
CA LEU A 255 0.91 7.16 -17.93
C LEU A 255 1.08 8.66 -17.64
N GLN A 256 1.32 9.03 -16.39
CA GLN A 256 1.58 10.42 -16.02
C GLN A 256 2.85 10.93 -16.69
N ASN A 257 3.95 10.19 -16.60
CA ASN A 257 5.21 10.57 -17.23
C ASN A 257 5.07 10.74 -18.75
N LYS A 258 4.26 9.90 -19.40
CA LYS A 258 3.97 10.03 -20.84
C LYS A 258 3.19 11.31 -21.13
N ARG A 259 2.16 11.62 -20.34
CA ARG A 259 1.40 12.88 -20.48
C ARG A 259 2.30 14.10 -20.33
N ASP A 260 3.14 14.11 -19.30
CA ASP A 260 4.07 15.21 -19.02
C ASP A 260 5.13 15.34 -20.12
N PHE A 261 5.52 14.22 -20.76
CA PHE A 261 6.42 14.23 -21.92
C PHE A 261 5.73 14.79 -23.17
N ASP A 262 4.52 14.32 -23.48
CA ASP A 262 3.74 14.78 -24.63
C ASP A 262 3.38 16.27 -24.50
N GLU A 263 3.07 16.75 -23.29
CA GLU A 263 2.83 18.16 -23.00
C GLU A 263 4.08 19.02 -23.24
N ARG A 264 5.23 18.62 -22.68
CA ARG A 264 6.51 19.29 -22.94
C ARG A 264 6.90 19.26 -24.42
N ALA A 265 6.56 18.19 -25.14
CA ALA A 265 6.80 18.10 -26.58
C ALA A 265 5.91 19.07 -27.37
N ARG A 266 4.65 19.26 -26.97
CA ARG A 266 3.76 20.28 -27.55
C ARG A 266 4.27 21.69 -27.31
N GLU A 267 4.77 21.97 -26.11
CA GLU A 267 5.38 23.27 -25.79
C GLU A 267 6.64 23.54 -26.63
N ASN A 268 7.44 22.51 -26.94
CA ASN A 268 8.67 22.61 -27.72
C ASN A 268 8.50 22.54 -29.26
N ASN A 269 7.27 22.55 -29.78
CA ASN A 269 7.00 22.39 -31.22
C ASN A 269 7.67 23.46 -32.12
N TYR A 270 7.89 24.67 -31.59
CA TYR A 270 8.53 25.76 -32.33
C TYR A 270 10.02 25.52 -32.63
N ASP A 271 10.73 24.72 -31.83
CA ASP A 271 12.15 24.41 -32.04
C ASP A 271 12.37 23.44 -33.21
N LEU A 272 11.41 22.53 -33.42
CA LEU A 272 11.39 21.67 -34.60
C LEU A 272 11.11 22.49 -35.87
N LEU A 273 10.12 23.37 -35.81
CA LEU A 273 9.77 24.29 -36.90
C LEU A 273 10.96 25.17 -37.30
N TYR A 274 11.67 25.75 -36.33
CA TYR A 274 12.87 26.56 -36.62
C TYR A 274 13.97 25.76 -37.33
N LYS A 275 14.23 24.51 -36.91
CA LYS A 275 15.21 23.63 -37.57
C LYS A 275 14.80 23.30 -39.01
N ASN A 276 13.52 23.01 -39.23
CA ASN A 276 12.98 22.73 -40.55
C ASN A 276 13.11 23.94 -41.49
N GLU A 277 12.75 25.13 -41.02
CA GLU A 277 12.90 26.35 -41.81
C GLU A 277 14.37 26.67 -42.11
N CYS A 278 15.28 26.54 -41.13
CA CYS A 278 16.72 26.66 -41.37
C CYS A 278 17.22 25.71 -42.46
N GLN A 279 16.71 24.48 -42.49
CA GLN A 279 17.09 23.51 -43.51
C GLN A 279 16.50 23.86 -44.88
N SER A 280 15.26 24.36 -44.92
CA SER A 280 14.63 24.89 -46.13
C SER A 280 15.46 26.02 -46.74
N TRP A 281 15.87 26.99 -45.93
CA TRP A 281 16.75 28.08 -46.36
C TRP A 281 18.08 27.59 -46.97
N ARG A 282 18.75 26.65 -46.31
CA ARG A 282 19.99 26.05 -46.83
C ARG A 282 19.77 25.32 -48.15
N ASN A 283 18.68 24.55 -48.26
CA ASN A 283 18.38 23.80 -49.47
C ASN A 283 18.12 24.72 -50.67
N GLN A 284 17.37 25.81 -50.47
CA GLN A 284 17.11 26.77 -51.55
C GLN A 284 18.37 27.54 -51.97
N ILE A 285 19.19 28.01 -51.01
CA ILE A 285 20.48 28.65 -51.32
C ILE A 285 21.40 27.67 -52.07
N ASN A 286 21.46 26.41 -51.67
CA ASN A 286 22.26 25.39 -52.34
C ASN A 286 21.74 25.06 -53.74
N ARG A 287 20.43 25.15 -53.99
CA ARG A 287 19.85 25.02 -55.33
C ARG A 287 20.22 26.22 -56.21
N ALA A 288 20.11 27.45 -55.68
CA ALA A 288 20.51 28.67 -56.38
C ALA A 288 21.99 28.65 -56.79
N LYS A 289 22.89 28.15 -55.92
CA LYS A 289 24.32 27.97 -56.22
C LYS A 289 24.62 26.99 -57.36
N LYS A 290 23.72 26.05 -57.64
CA LYS A 290 23.91 25.01 -58.66
C LYS A 290 23.34 25.40 -60.03
N LEU A 291 22.64 26.53 -60.13
CA LEU A 291 22.09 27.03 -61.39
C LEU A 291 23.16 27.82 -62.16
N PRO A 292 23.46 27.48 -63.44
CA PRO A 292 24.56 28.07 -64.21
C PRO A 292 24.47 29.58 -64.43
N ASP A 293 23.26 30.14 -64.50
CA ASP A 293 22.99 31.56 -64.81
C ASP A 293 22.29 32.31 -63.67
N PHE A 294 22.42 31.85 -62.42
CA PHE A 294 21.79 32.54 -61.30
C PHE A 294 22.52 33.84 -60.94
N PRO A 295 21.84 34.99 -60.87
CA PRO A 295 22.49 36.27 -60.61
C PRO A 295 23.23 36.30 -59.26
N ALA A 296 24.50 36.72 -59.28
CA ALA A 296 25.38 36.71 -58.10
C ALA A 296 24.93 37.69 -57.00
N ASP A 297 24.34 38.82 -57.41
CA ASP A 297 23.68 39.81 -56.56
C ASP A 297 22.49 39.22 -55.81
N ARG A 298 21.69 38.37 -56.48
CA ARG A 298 20.56 37.67 -55.85
C ARG A 298 21.01 36.60 -54.88
N LEU A 299 22.07 35.87 -55.23
CA LEU A 299 22.64 34.87 -54.32
C LEU A 299 23.18 35.53 -53.03
N ALA A 300 23.82 36.69 -53.16
CA ALA A 300 24.27 37.49 -52.02
C ALA A 300 23.08 38.02 -51.18
N ALA A 301 22.00 38.46 -51.83
CA ALA A 301 20.77 38.89 -51.16
C ALA A 301 20.11 37.74 -50.36
N MET A 302 20.03 36.53 -50.93
CA MET A 302 19.50 35.35 -50.23
C MET A 302 20.35 34.96 -49.00
N GLN A 303 21.68 35.04 -49.11
CA GLN A 303 22.57 34.74 -47.98
C GLN A 303 22.46 35.80 -46.87
N SER A 304 22.36 37.08 -47.23
CA SER A 304 22.16 38.18 -46.29
C SER A 304 20.80 38.05 -45.56
N ALA A 305 19.73 37.73 -46.29
CA ALA A 305 18.41 37.48 -45.72
C ALA A 305 18.41 36.28 -44.76
N PHE A 306 19.17 35.22 -45.06
CA PHE A 306 19.29 34.06 -44.17
C PHE A 306 20.01 34.40 -42.85
N GLU A 307 21.06 35.21 -42.89
CA GLU A 307 21.74 35.67 -41.67
C GLU A 307 20.87 36.62 -40.84
N ALA A 308 20.09 37.50 -41.49
CA ALA A 308 19.10 38.33 -40.81
C ALA A 308 18.01 37.48 -40.14
N PHE A 309 17.49 36.46 -40.83
CA PHE A 309 16.54 35.48 -40.29
C PHE A 309 17.09 34.79 -39.04
N LYS A 310 18.33 34.29 -39.05
CA LYS A 310 18.92 33.63 -37.88
C LYS A 310 19.01 34.55 -36.67
N LYS A 311 19.42 35.80 -36.86
CA LYS A 311 19.53 36.79 -35.78
C LYS A 311 18.17 37.11 -35.17
N GLU A 312 17.16 37.34 -36.01
CA GLU A 312 15.80 37.63 -35.56
C GLU A 312 15.15 36.40 -34.89
N ALA A 313 15.38 35.20 -35.42
CA ALA A 313 14.89 33.96 -34.83
C ALA A 313 15.47 33.71 -33.43
N LEU A 314 16.76 34.01 -33.21
CA LEU A 314 17.39 33.88 -31.91
C LEU A 314 16.77 34.84 -30.88
N LYS A 315 16.52 36.09 -31.29
CA LYS A 315 15.90 37.12 -30.45
C LYS A 315 14.47 36.72 -30.04
N ARG A 316 13.63 36.34 -31.02
CA ARG A 316 12.25 35.90 -30.77
C ARG A 316 12.17 34.61 -29.96
N LYS A 317 13.10 33.68 -30.16
CA LYS A 317 13.20 32.47 -29.31
C LYS A 317 13.52 32.83 -27.86
N GLN A 318 14.37 33.83 -27.63
CA GLN A 318 14.67 34.31 -26.29
C GLN A 318 13.47 35.02 -25.65
N GLU A 319 12.69 35.78 -26.41
CA GLU A 319 11.45 36.40 -25.96
C GLU A 319 10.37 35.37 -25.58
N VAL A 320 10.28 34.24 -26.30
CA VAL A 320 9.41 33.11 -25.92
C VAL A 320 9.89 32.46 -24.63
N LYS A 321 11.20 32.24 -24.47
CA LYS A 321 11.77 31.68 -23.24
C LYS A 321 11.58 32.58 -22.02
N THR A 322 11.61 33.90 -22.18
CA THR A 322 11.38 34.86 -21.09
C THR A 322 9.91 35.21 -20.90
N GLY A 323 8.98 34.53 -21.59
CA GLY A 323 7.53 34.75 -21.49
C GLY A 323 7.03 36.09 -22.06
N LYS A 324 7.87 36.83 -22.78
CA LYS A 324 7.54 38.13 -23.39
C LYS A 324 6.73 37.99 -24.68
N ALA A 325 6.80 36.83 -25.33
CA ALA A 325 6.05 36.51 -26.54
C ALA A 325 5.48 35.08 -26.46
N SER A 326 4.34 34.84 -27.11
CA SER A 326 3.75 33.49 -27.13
C SER A 326 4.50 32.57 -28.11
N PRO A 327 4.63 31.26 -27.80
CA PRO A 327 5.15 30.28 -28.74
C PRO A 327 4.41 30.28 -30.09
N LYS A 328 3.09 30.56 -30.08
CA LYS A 328 2.25 30.64 -31.29
C LYS A 328 2.64 31.80 -32.21
N ASN A 329 2.98 32.96 -31.64
CA ASN A 329 3.43 34.12 -32.41
C ASN A 329 4.78 33.85 -33.07
N PHE A 330 5.69 33.14 -32.38
CA PHE A 330 6.96 32.73 -32.96
C PHE A 330 6.78 31.71 -34.09
N MET A 331 5.91 30.71 -33.92
CA MET A 331 5.58 29.74 -34.97
C MET A 331 4.97 30.40 -36.21
N ASN A 332 4.03 31.34 -36.04
CA ASN A 332 3.43 32.07 -37.17
C ASN A 332 4.46 32.90 -37.95
N TRP A 333 5.41 33.52 -37.24
CA TRP A 333 6.51 34.23 -37.88
C TRP A 333 7.45 33.28 -38.64
N LEU A 334 7.79 32.10 -38.10
CA LEU A 334 8.59 31.11 -38.81
C LEU A 334 7.94 30.69 -40.14
N TYR A 335 6.63 30.49 -40.17
CA TYR A 335 5.91 30.17 -41.41
C TYR A 335 5.96 31.30 -42.45
N SER A 336 5.94 32.58 -42.03
CA SER A 336 6.01 33.69 -42.99
C SER A 336 7.36 33.83 -43.68
N GLN A 337 8.45 33.31 -43.07
CA GLN A 337 9.79 33.35 -43.66
C GLN A 337 9.93 32.45 -44.90
N ARG A 338 9.05 31.45 -45.05
CA ARG A 338 9.01 30.60 -46.23
C ARG A 338 8.61 31.35 -47.50
N ASN A 339 7.77 32.38 -47.38
CA ASN A 339 7.39 33.23 -48.51
C ASN A 339 8.51 34.18 -48.91
N VAL A 340 9.26 34.71 -47.92
CA VAL A 340 10.38 35.63 -48.15
C VAL A 340 11.47 35.00 -49.03
N ILE A 341 11.80 33.73 -48.78
CA ILE A 341 12.82 33.05 -49.58
C ILE A 341 12.33 32.65 -50.98
N MET A 342 11.04 32.30 -51.13
CA MET A 342 10.44 32.01 -52.42
C MET A 342 10.42 33.26 -53.31
N GLU A 343 10.05 34.42 -52.75
CA GLU A 343 10.07 35.70 -53.48
C GLU A 343 11.48 36.10 -53.94
N LEU A 344 12.51 35.81 -53.13
CA LEU A 344 13.91 36.06 -53.48
C LEU A 344 14.48 35.05 -54.49
N ALA A 345 13.81 33.90 -54.68
CA ALA A 345 14.20 32.86 -55.62
C ALA A 345 13.47 32.96 -56.97
N GLU A 346 12.26 33.53 -57.02
CA GLU A 346 11.42 33.64 -58.22
C GLU A 346 11.52 35.01 -58.93
N ARG A 347 11.94 36.08 -58.25
CA ARG A 347 12.26 37.37 -58.88
C ARG A 347 13.62 37.34 -59.50
#